data_AF-A0A8B7N7K8-F1
#
_entry.id   AF-A0A8B7N7K8-F1
#
_cell.length_a   1.000
_cell.length_b   1.000
_cell.length_c   1.000
_cell.angle_alpha   90.00
_cell.angle_beta   90.00
_cell.angle_gamma   90.00
#
_symmetry.space_group_name_H-M   'P 1'
#
loop_
_entity.id
_entity.type
_entity.pdbx_description
1 polymer ?
#
loop_
_entity_poly.entity_id
_entity_poly.type
_entity_poly.pdbx_seq_one_letter_code
_entity_poly.pdbx_strand_id
1 'polypeptide(L)'
;MSIQWTLIAGCMYTELALTFLLLLPIISPKRWHSFFKSRFLASIYKMSHVYFMVFLAVLVLVFLDAIREMHKYSGEIKSPTHGHAEHLDVEMQHHMRLFRAQRNFYISGISLFLLFVLHRLVSLISLLAVSYAELEAAMKQAKSASDAARQLLDQQDPTAASKDISAELTQLKEENKKMLAQKEAALKQAESVNREYDRLMKELATLQAKEEAVSEGGKKDK
;
A
#
# COMPACT_ATOMS: atom_id res chain seq x y z
N MET A 1 23.51 -28.20 -17.01
CA MET A 1 22.89 -26.96 -17.55
C MET A 1 23.99 -26.06 -18.05
N SER A 2 23.79 -25.32 -19.15
CA SER A 2 24.80 -24.36 -19.61
C SER A 2 25.11 -23.34 -18.50
N ILE A 3 26.38 -22.91 -18.41
CA ILE A 3 26.86 -21.95 -17.40
C ILE A 3 26.01 -20.67 -17.42
N GLN A 4 25.56 -20.24 -18.61
CA GLN A 4 24.65 -19.11 -18.78
C GLN A 4 23.37 -19.24 -17.94
N TRP A 5 22.68 -20.38 -18.01
CA TRP A 5 21.43 -20.61 -17.29
C TRP A 5 21.63 -20.72 -15.78
N THR A 6 22.80 -21.20 -15.34
CA THR A 6 23.17 -21.22 -13.93
C THR A 6 23.39 -19.81 -13.39
N LEU A 7 24.02 -18.92 -14.16
CA LEU A 7 24.20 -17.51 -13.78
C LEU A 7 22.86 -16.78 -13.66
N ILE A 8 21.96 -16.97 -14.64
CA ILE A 8 20.62 -16.37 -14.62
C ILE A 8 19.83 -16.90 -13.41
N ALA A 9 19.89 -18.20 -13.14
CA ALA A 9 19.24 -18.77 -11.95
C ALA A 9 19.83 -18.21 -10.65
N GLY A 10 21.15 -18.02 -10.57
CA GLY A 10 21.80 -17.37 -9.43
C GLY A 10 21.32 -15.93 -9.22
N CYS A 11 21.15 -15.18 -10.30
CA CYS A 11 20.56 -13.85 -10.25
C CYS A 11 19.12 -13.90 -9.73
N MET A 12 18.29 -14.78 -10.28
CA MET A 12 16.90 -14.98 -9.85
C MET A 12 16.81 -15.31 -8.35
N TYR A 13 17.65 -16.20 -7.83
CA TYR A 13 17.67 -16.53 -6.39
C TYR A 13 18.09 -15.34 -5.54
N THR A 14 19.03 -14.54 -6.02
CA THR A 14 19.47 -13.32 -5.34
C THR A 14 18.35 -12.28 -5.30
N GLU A 15 17.68 -12.03 -6.43
CA GLU A 15 16.52 -11.15 -6.53
C GLU A 15 15.37 -11.62 -5.63
N LEU A 16 15.12 -12.92 -5.59
CA LEU A 16 14.09 -13.52 -4.75
C LEU A 16 14.41 -13.33 -3.26
N ALA A 17 15.65 -13.63 -2.84
CA ALA A 17 16.09 -13.45 -1.46
C ALA A 17 16.02 -11.97 -1.03
N LEU A 18 16.46 -11.05 -1.89
CA LEU A 18 16.34 -9.62 -1.64
C LEU A 18 14.87 -9.20 -1.53
N THR A 19 14.02 -9.65 -2.46
CA THR A 19 12.58 -9.32 -2.43
C THR A 19 11.94 -9.79 -1.12
N PHE A 20 12.21 -11.02 -0.67
CA PHE A 20 11.73 -11.50 0.62
C PHE A 20 12.27 -10.68 1.80
N LEU A 21 13.56 -10.34 1.78
CA LEU A 21 14.18 -9.51 2.81
C LEU A 21 13.55 -8.11 2.90
N LEU A 22 13.23 -7.50 1.75
CA LEU A 22 12.59 -6.18 1.68
C LEU A 22 11.08 -6.23 1.98
N LEU A 23 10.41 -7.35 1.72
CA LEU A 23 8.97 -7.54 2.01
C LEU A 23 8.72 -7.80 3.51
N LEU A 24 9.67 -8.47 4.17
CA LEU A 24 9.54 -8.79 5.59
C LEU A 24 9.66 -7.52 6.45
N PRO A 25 8.73 -7.27 7.39
CA PRO A 25 8.74 -6.11 8.28
C PRO A 25 9.82 -6.20 9.38
N ILE A 26 10.91 -6.94 9.14
CA ILE A 26 11.99 -7.17 10.11
C ILE A 26 12.89 -5.92 10.24
N ILE A 27 13.05 -5.14 9.17
CA ILE A 27 13.97 -4.01 9.13
C ILE A 27 13.17 -2.71 8.97
N SER A 28 13.27 -1.82 9.96
CA SER A 28 12.56 -0.55 9.92
C SER A 28 13.04 0.33 8.74
N PRO A 29 12.14 1.13 8.11
CA PRO A 29 12.49 2.02 7.01
C PRO A 29 13.64 3.00 7.35
N LYS A 30 13.79 3.36 8.63
CA LYS A 30 14.88 4.20 9.13
C LYS A 30 16.26 3.52 9.02
N ARG A 31 16.34 2.22 9.29
CA ARG A 31 17.60 1.45 9.14
C ARG A 31 17.98 1.31 7.68
N TRP A 32 16.99 1.02 6.83
CA TRP A 32 17.17 1.05 5.38
C TRP A 32 17.63 2.43 4.90
N HIS A 33 17.00 3.53 5.34
CA HIS A 33 17.43 4.87 4.97
C HIS A 33 18.89 5.16 5.29
N SER A 34 19.34 4.80 6.51
CA SER A 34 20.73 5.00 6.92
C SER A 34 21.70 4.15 6.06
N PHE A 35 21.31 2.92 5.73
CA PHE A 35 22.06 2.05 4.82
C PHE A 35 22.10 2.62 3.38
N PHE A 36 20.97 3.07 2.86
CA PHE A 36 20.83 3.68 1.53
C PHE A 36 21.59 5.02 1.42
N LYS A 37 21.73 5.77 2.52
CA LYS A 37 22.45 7.04 2.58
C LYS A 37 23.97 6.88 2.78
N SER A 38 24.46 5.65 2.98
CA SER A 38 25.90 5.39 3.07
C SER A 38 26.62 5.83 1.80
N ARG A 39 27.85 6.36 1.92
CA ARG A 39 28.66 6.89 0.80
C ARG A 39 28.84 5.86 -0.34
N PHE A 40 28.78 4.58 -0.01
CA PHE A 40 28.83 3.47 -0.96
C PHE A 40 27.58 3.42 -1.88
N LEU A 41 26.37 3.51 -1.31
CA LEU A 41 25.13 3.47 -2.08
C LEU A 41 24.85 4.79 -2.82
N ALA A 42 25.26 5.93 -2.26
CA ALA A 42 25.17 7.22 -2.96
C ALA A 42 25.99 7.26 -4.26
N SER A 43 27.14 6.56 -4.30
CA SER A 43 27.97 6.44 -5.50
C SER A 43 27.35 5.51 -6.54
N ILE A 44 26.70 4.42 -6.09
CA ILE A 44 25.94 3.50 -6.96
C ILE A 44 24.73 4.21 -7.56
N TYR A 45 24.08 5.09 -6.80
CA TYR A 45 22.87 5.80 -7.23
C TYR A 45 23.10 6.69 -8.45
N LYS A 46 24.26 7.36 -8.55
CA LYS A 46 24.59 8.28 -9.65
C LYS A 46 24.52 7.64 -11.05
N MET A 47 24.76 6.34 -11.16
CA MET A 47 24.71 5.61 -12.44
C MET A 47 23.72 4.43 -12.42
N SER A 48 22.93 4.30 -11.33
CA SER A 48 22.01 3.17 -11.11
C SER A 48 21.02 3.00 -12.26
N HIS A 49 20.51 4.11 -12.80
CA HIS A 49 19.58 4.09 -13.93
C HIS A 49 20.18 3.42 -15.18
N VAL A 50 21.45 3.71 -15.50
CA VAL A 50 22.12 3.14 -16.67
C VAL A 50 22.38 1.64 -16.45
N TYR A 51 22.89 1.27 -15.27
CA TYR A 51 23.10 -0.14 -14.94
C TYR A 51 21.80 -0.95 -14.94
N PHE A 52 20.72 -0.38 -14.40
CA PHE A 52 19.40 -0.99 -14.43
C PHE A 52 18.90 -1.19 -15.87
N MET A 53 19.03 -0.20 -16.74
CA MET A 53 18.60 -0.31 -18.14
C MET A 53 19.40 -1.35 -18.93
N VAL A 54 20.73 -1.39 -18.75
CA VAL A 54 21.58 -2.41 -19.39
C VAL A 54 21.21 -3.81 -18.88
N PHE A 55 21.06 -3.96 -17.56
CA PHE A 55 20.70 -5.23 -16.94
C PHE A 55 19.29 -5.70 -17.38
N LEU A 56 18.32 -4.79 -17.43
CA LEU A 56 16.98 -5.03 -17.96
C LEU A 56 17.03 -5.47 -19.43
N ALA A 57 17.81 -4.79 -20.27
CA ALA A 57 17.96 -5.15 -21.67
C ALA A 57 18.52 -6.58 -21.83
N VAL A 58 19.52 -6.95 -21.04
CA VAL A 58 20.09 -8.31 -21.05
C VAL A 58 19.04 -9.35 -20.63
N LEU A 59 18.29 -9.10 -19.55
CA LEU A 59 17.23 -10.01 -19.11
C LEU A 59 16.10 -10.15 -20.13
N VAL A 60 15.70 -9.05 -20.77
CA VAL A 60 14.69 -9.08 -21.84
C VAL A 60 15.18 -9.89 -23.04
N LEU A 61 16.44 -9.70 -23.47
CA LEU A 61 17.01 -10.48 -24.57
C LEU A 61 17.05 -11.99 -24.24
N VAL A 62 17.48 -12.34 -23.03
CA VAL A 62 17.49 -13.73 -22.55
C VAL A 62 16.07 -14.31 -22.48
N PHE A 63 15.09 -13.52 -22.04
CA PHE A 63 13.69 -13.94 -21.98
C PHE A 63 13.10 -14.16 -23.38
N LEU A 64 13.40 -13.28 -24.34
CA LEU A 64 13.00 -13.45 -25.74
C LEU A 64 13.65 -14.68 -26.37
N ASP A 65 14.92 -14.95 -26.06
CA ASP A 65 15.59 -16.18 -26.51
C ASP A 65 14.92 -17.43 -25.90
N ALA A 66 14.57 -17.40 -24.61
CA ALA A 66 13.83 -18.48 -23.96
C ALA A 66 12.43 -18.72 -24.57
N ILE A 67 11.71 -17.65 -24.93
CA ILE A 67 10.42 -17.74 -25.63
C ILE A 67 10.60 -18.41 -26.99
N ARG A 68 11.62 -17.99 -27.75
CA ARG A 68 11.93 -18.53 -29.07
C ARG A 68 12.30 -20.00 -28.98
N GLU A 69 13.15 -20.37 -28.02
CA GLU A 69 13.58 -21.74 -27.77
C GLU A 69 12.40 -22.64 -27.34
N MET A 70 11.51 -22.13 -26.47
CA MET A 70 10.29 -22.83 -26.07
C MET A 70 9.33 -23.04 -27.24
N HIS A 71 9.10 -22.02 -28.08
CA HIS A 71 8.24 -22.15 -29.27
C HIS A 71 8.81 -23.14 -30.29
N LYS A 72 10.12 -23.09 -30.53
CA LYS A 72 10.81 -24.01 -31.46
C LYS A 72 10.56 -25.47 -31.07
N TYR A 73 10.87 -25.83 -29.82
CA TYR A 73 10.70 -27.21 -29.35
C TYR A 73 9.24 -27.58 -29.08
N SER A 74 8.31 -26.62 -28.97
CA SER A 74 6.88 -26.93 -28.89
C SER A 74 6.26 -27.23 -30.27
N GLY A 75 6.84 -26.72 -31.36
CA GLY A 75 6.32 -26.86 -32.72
C GLY A 75 6.83 -28.07 -33.51
N GLU A 76 8.00 -28.61 -33.15
CA GLU A 76 8.68 -29.71 -33.86
C GLU A 76 8.03 -31.11 -33.69
N ILE A 77 6.97 -31.26 -32.88
CA ILE A 77 6.26 -32.53 -32.63
C ILE A 77 5.52 -33.09 -33.89
N LYS A 78 5.44 -32.33 -35.00
CA LYS A 78 4.51 -32.62 -36.11
C LYS A 78 5.07 -33.31 -37.36
N SER A 79 6.36 -33.70 -37.44
CA SER A 79 6.88 -34.42 -38.62
C SER A 79 7.28 -35.87 -38.30
N PRO A 80 6.39 -36.85 -38.52
CA PRO A 80 6.71 -38.26 -38.38
C PRO A 80 7.21 -38.77 -39.74
N THR A 81 8.51 -38.84 -39.96
CA THR A 81 9.05 -39.60 -41.10
C THR A 81 10.43 -40.14 -40.73
N HIS A 82 10.46 -41.41 -40.26
CA HIS A 82 11.53 -42.43 -40.38
C HIS A 82 11.71 -43.29 -39.09
N GLY A 83 11.59 -44.63 -39.24
CA GLY A 83 12.15 -45.69 -38.37
C GLY A 83 11.63 -45.85 -36.93
N HIS A 84 10.84 -46.89 -36.63
CA HIS A 84 10.22 -47.16 -35.31
C HIS A 84 11.18 -47.30 -34.11
N ALA A 85 12.46 -47.63 -34.29
CA ALA A 85 13.42 -47.76 -33.20
C ALA A 85 14.22 -46.45 -32.94
N GLU A 86 14.59 -45.71 -33.99
CA GLU A 86 15.17 -44.37 -33.85
C GLU A 86 14.12 -43.34 -33.40
N HIS A 87 12.85 -43.55 -33.72
CA HIS A 87 11.75 -42.67 -33.35
C HIS A 87 11.64 -42.48 -31.83
N LEU A 88 11.77 -43.55 -31.05
CA LEU A 88 11.58 -43.48 -29.60
C LEU A 88 12.71 -42.70 -28.90
N ASP A 89 13.96 -42.88 -29.34
CA ASP A 89 15.10 -42.14 -28.80
C ASP A 89 15.06 -40.66 -29.23
N VAL A 90 14.64 -40.36 -30.46
CA VAL A 90 14.49 -38.99 -30.96
C VAL A 90 13.34 -38.27 -30.24
N GLU A 91 12.21 -38.95 -30.03
CA GLU A 91 11.06 -38.43 -29.29
C GLU A 91 11.41 -38.18 -27.82
N MET A 92 12.12 -39.11 -27.17
CA MET A 92 12.62 -38.93 -25.81
C MET A 92 13.59 -37.74 -25.69
N GLN A 93 14.55 -37.61 -26.63
CA GLN A 93 15.45 -36.45 -26.66
C GLN A 93 14.71 -35.13 -26.89
N HIS A 94 13.66 -35.13 -27.71
CA HIS A 94 12.83 -33.97 -27.97
C HIS A 94 12.09 -33.55 -26.69
N HIS A 95 11.42 -34.47 -26.00
CA HIS A 95 10.77 -34.20 -24.71
C HIS A 95 11.76 -33.62 -23.68
N MET A 96 12.97 -34.17 -23.59
CA MET A 96 14.00 -33.64 -22.69
C MET A 96 14.42 -32.20 -23.04
N ARG A 97 14.52 -31.85 -24.32
CA ARG A 97 14.83 -30.48 -24.77
C ARG A 97 13.67 -29.52 -24.49
N LEU A 98 12.44 -29.95 -24.70
CA LEU A 98 11.24 -29.19 -24.38
C LEU A 98 11.16 -28.85 -22.89
N PHE A 99 11.35 -29.83 -22.00
CA PHE A 99 11.35 -29.59 -20.55
C PHE A 99 12.47 -28.62 -20.13
N ARG A 100 13.63 -28.71 -20.77
CA ARG A 100 14.73 -27.77 -20.53
C ARG A 100 14.35 -26.34 -20.93
N ALA A 101 13.76 -26.17 -22.11
CA ALA A 101 13.31 -24.87 -22.61
C ALA A 101 12.19 -24.27 -21.75
N GLN A 102 11.20 -25.07 -21.34
CA GLN A 102 10.13 -24.64 -20.42
C GLN A 102 10.70 -24.12 -19.10
N ARG A 103 11.62 -24.86 -18.48
CA ARG A 103 12.25 -24.44 -17.23
C ARG A 103 13.07 -23.15 -17.39
N ASN A 104 13.82 -23.03 -18.47
CA ASN A 104 14.60 -21.81 -18.76
C ASN A 104 13.70 -20.59 -19.01
N PHE A 105 12.54 -20.79 -19.66
CA PHE A 105 11.50 -19.78 -19.81
C PHE A 105 10.95 -19.32 -18.45
N TYR A 106 10.64 -20.24 -17.54
CA TYR A 106 10.18 -19.86 -16.20
C TYR A 106 11.25 -19.11 -15.39
N ILE A 107 12.51 -19.55 -15.42
CA ILE A 107 13.62 -18.88 -14.71
C ILE A 107 13.80 -17.43 -15.22
N SER A 108 13.86 -17.24 -16.53
CA SER A 108 14.03 -15.91 -17.14
C SER A 108 12.81 -15.01 -16.92
N GLY A 109 11.60 -15.55 -17.02
CA GLY A 109 10.37 -14.80 -16.77
C GLY A 109 10.24 -14.34 -15.32
N ILE A 110 10.53 -15.23 -14.36
CA ILE A 110 10.49 -14.88 -12.93
C ILE A 110 11.57 -13.86 -12.58
N SER A 111 12.79 -14.01 -13.10
CA SER A 111 13.86 -13.03 -12.85
C SER A 111 13.50 -11.65 -13.41
N LEU A 112 12.99 -11.57 -14.64
CA LEU A 112 12.51 -10.31 -15.22
C LEU A 112 11.41 -9.67 -14.38
N PHE A 113 10.43 -10.47 -13.91
CA PHE A 113 9.36 -9.98 -13.05
C PHE A 113 9.88 -9.48 -11.70
N LEU A 114 10.74 -10.25 -11.03
CA LEU A 114 11.33 -9.89 -9.74
C LEU A 114 12.18 -8.63 -9.84
N LEU A 115 12.88 -8.40 -10.96
CA LEU A 115 13.62 -7.16 -11.19
C LEU A 115 12.71 -5.93 -11.09
N PHE A 116 11.53 -5.95 -11.72
CA PHE A 116 10.56 -4.86 -11.63
C PHE A 116 10.00 -4.69 -10.22
N VAL A 117 9.67 -5.79 -9.55
CA VAL A 117 9.19 -5.78 -8.16
C VAL A 117 10.24 -5.16 -7.24
N LEU A 118 11.49 -5.60 -7.34
CA LEU A 118 12.60 -5.11 -6.53
C LEU A 118 12.84 -3.62 -6.77
N HIS A 119 12.88 -3.17 -8.03
CA HIS A 119 13.03 -1.76 -8.38
C HIS A 119 11.91 -0.90 -7.77
N ARG A 120 10.65 -1.37 -7.88
CA ARG A 120 9.49 -0.69 -7.28
C ARG A 120 9.58 -0.64 -5.76
N LEU A 121 9.94 -1.74 -5.10
CA LEU A 121 10.07 -1.81 -3.64
C LEU A 121 11.15 -0.87 -3.11
N VAL A 122 12.35 -0.87 -3.72
CA VAL A 122 13.45 0.01 -3.32
C VAL A 122 13.07 1.49 -3.47
N SER A 123 12.39 1.84 -4.56
CA SER A 123 11.88 3.21 -4.78
C SER A 123 10.86 3.61 -3.72
N LEU A 124 9.89 2.76 -3.43
CA LEU A 124 8.86 3.03 -2.41
C LEU A 124 9.46 3.16 -1.00
N ILE A 125 10.41 2.29 -0.63
CA ILE A 125 11.07 2.36 0.68
C ILE A 125 11.92 3.62 0.80
N SER A 126 12.59 4.03 -0.29
CA SER A 126 13.37 5.27 -0.31
C SER A 126 12.47 6.50 -0.13
N LEU A 127 11.32 6.54 -0.83
CA LEU A 127 10.33 7.62 -0.69
C LEU A 127 9.78 7.67 0.74
N LEU A 128 9.35 6.52 1.27
CA LEU A 128 8.80 6.39 2.61
C LEU A 128 9.80 6.87 3.67
N ALA A 129 11.08 6.51 3.51
CA ALA A 129 12.15 6.93 4.40
C ALA A 129 12.35 8.46 4.41
N VAL A 130 12.32 9.11 3.25
CA VAL A 130 12.42 10.57 3.13
C VAL A 130 11.21 11.24 3.80
N SER A 131 9.99 10.77 3.50
CA SER A 131 8.78 11.31 4.11
C SER A 131 8.75 11.15 5.64
N TYR A 132 9.24 10.03 6.18
CA TYR A 132 9.38 9.87 7.64
C TYR A 132 10.40 10.84 8.25
N ALA A 133 11.50 11.12 7.55
CA ALA A 133 12.49 12.09 8.02
C ALA A 133 11.93 13.52 8.00
N GLU A 134 11.17 13.88 6.96
CA GLU A 134 10.47 15.17 6.85
C GLU A 134 9.41 15.33 7.95
N LEU A 135 8.59 14.30 8.19
CA LEU A 135 7.61 14.30 9.28
C LEU A 135 8.27 14.49 10.65
N GLU A 136 9.39 13.79 10.91
CA GLU A 136 10.11 13.93 12.17
C GLU A 136 10.71 15.34 12.33
N ALA A 137 11.24 15.93 11.25
CA ALA A 137 11.73 17.30 11.26
C ALA A 137 10.61 18.31 11.49
N ALA A 138 9.47 18.16 10.82
CA ALA A 138 8.30 19.02 10.99
C ALA A 138 7.73 18.93 12.42
N MET A 139 7.66 17.72 12.98
CA MET A 139 7.20 17.52 14.36
C MET A 139 8.15 18.16 15.39
N LYS A 140 9.47 18.08 15.16
CA LYS A 140 10.46 18.77 16.00
C LYS A 140 10.32 20.29 15.88
N GLN A 141 10.15 20.82 14.68
CA GLN A 141 9.93 22.26 14.46
C GLN A 141 8.65 22.75 15.14
N ALA A 142 7.53 22.02 15.02
CA ALA A 142 6.27 22.38 15.68
C ALA A 142 6.38 22.36 17.22
N LYS A 143 7.11 21.38 17.78
CA LYS A 143 7.40 21.32 19.22
C LYS A 143 8.28 22.48 19.65
N SER A 144 9.41 22.72 18.96
CA SER A 144 10.32 23.82 19.28
C SER A 144 9.64 25.18 19.16
N ALA A 145 8.77 25.39 18.17
CA ALA A 145 7.98 26.62 18.04
C ALA A 145 6.97 26.77 19.18
N SER A 146 6.31 25.68 19.58
CA SER A 146 5.37 25.67 20.71
C SER A 146 6.07 25.90 22.04
N ASP A 147 7.25 25.32 22.24
CA ASP A 147 8.07 25.49 23.43
C ASP A 147 8.65 26.92 23.49
N ALA A 148 9.09 27.48 22.37
CA ALA A 148 9.52 28.88 22.28
C ALA A 148 8.35 29.85 22.56
N ALA A 149 7.16 29.57 22.04
CA ALA A 149 5.96 30.35 22.35
C ALA A 149 5.60 30.28 23.84
N ARG A 150 5.69 29.09 24.46
CA ARG A 150 5.52 28.93 25.92
C ARG A 150 6.56 29.71 26.71
N GLN A 151 7.82 29.63 26.32
CA GLN A 151 8.89 30.39 26.98
C GLN A 151 8.71 31.90 26.86
N LEU A 152 8.23 32.41 25.71
CA LEU A 152 7.90 33.82 25.54
C LEU A 152 6.70 34.24 26.40
N LEU A 153 5.70 33.37 26.57
CA LEU A 153 4.57 33.61 27.46
C LEU A 153 4.98 33.58 28.94
N ASP A 154 5.90 32.68 29.33
CA ASP A 154 6.40 32.55 30.71
C ASP A 154 7.44 33.63 31.07
N GLN A 155 8.22 34.15 30.10
CA GLN A 155 9.21 35.21 30.32
C GLN A 155 8.64 36.63 30.21
N GLN A 156 7.41 36.80 29.73
CA GLN A 156 6.72 38.07 29.86
C GLN A 156 6.32 38.29 31.33
N ASP A 157 7.15 39.05 32.06
CA ASP A 157 6.69 39.80 33.23
C ASP A 157 5.43 40.59 32.85
N PRO A 158 4.45 40.75 33.78
CA PRO A 158 3.10 41.22 33.49
C PRO A 158 3.08 42.70 33.08
N THR A 159 3.46 42.97 31.85
CA THR A 159 3.13 44.19 31.13
C THR A 159 1.68 44.08 30.64
N ALA A 160 1.02 45.22 30.43
CA ALA A 160 -0.42 45.31 30.16
C ALA A 160 -0.94 44.35 29.06
N ALA A 161 -0.09 43.97 28.09
CA ALA A 161 -0.42 43.02 27.03
C ALA A 161 -0.62 41.56 27.51
N SER A 162 0.09 41.12 28.56
CA SER A 162 -0.05 39.76 29.11
C SER A 162 -1.36 39.58 29.89
N LYS A 163 -1.86 40.65 30.51
CA LYS A 163 -3.20 40.65 31.14
C LYS A 163 -4.31 40.50 30.11
N ASP A 164 -4.24 41.22 28.99
CA ASP A 164 -5.23 41.09 27.91
C ASP A 164 -5.22 39.68 27.30
N ILE A 165 -4.05 39.13 26.98
CA ILE A 165 -3.96 37.76 26.41
C ILE A 165 -4.43 36.71 27.43
N SER A 166 -4.12 36.86 28.72
CA SER A 166 -4.59 35.94 29.76
C SER A 166 -6.11 36.06 30.00
N ALA A 167 -6.67 37.27 29.91
CA ALA A 167 -8.10 37.53 29.98
C ALA A 167 -8.83 36.95 28.77
N GLU A 168 -8.26 37.09 27.57
CA GLU A 168 -8.81 36.52 26.34
C GLU A 168 -8.74 34.99 26.36
N LEU A 169 -7.65 34.40 26.85
CA LEU A 169 -7.49 32.93 26.98
C LEU A 169 -8.48 32.34 28.02
N THR A 170 -8.72 33.06 29.11
CA THR A 170 -9.71 32.65 30.12
C THR A 170 -11.13 32.81 29.61
N GLN A 171 -11.44 33.89 28.89
CA GLN A 171 -12.72 34.06 28.19
C GLN A 171 -12.95 32.97 27.13
N LEU A 172 -11.95 32.66 26.29
CA LEU A 172 -12.07 31.59 25.29
C LEU A 172 -12.25 30.20 25.90
N LYS A 173 -11.62 29.94 27.06
CA LYS A 173 -11.83 28.68 27.80
C LYS A 173 -13.24 28.60 28.39
N GLU A 174 -13.73 29.71 28.94
CA GLU A 174 -15.09 29.81 29.49
C GLU A 174 -16.13 29.68 28.36
N GLU A 175 -15.92 30.32 27.21
CA GLU A 175 -16.75 30.18 26.01
C GLU A 175 -16.72 28.76 25.46
N ASN A 176 -15.56 28.11 25.34
CA ASN A 176 -15.49 26.70 24.91
C ASN A 176 -16.25 25.78 25.85
N LYS A 177 -16.16 26.00 27.16
CA LYS A 177 -16.90 25.22 28.15
C LYS A 177 -18.40 25.46 28.05
N LYS A 178 -18.83 26.71 27.84
CA LYS A 178 -20.24 27.06 27.58
C LYS A 178 -20.75 26.44 26.28
N MET A 179 -19.97 26.51 25.20
CA MET A 179 -20.31 25.93 23.90
C MET A 179 -20.42 24.40 23.98
N LEU A 180 -19.53 23.73 24.72
CA LEU A 180 -19.63 22.28 24.97
C LEU A 180 -20.89 21.93 25.76
N ALA A 181 -21.21 22.69 26.82
CA ALA A 181 -22.42 22.49 27.60
C ALA A 181 -23.70 22.73 26.76
N GLN A 182 -23.71 23.77 25.92
CA GLN A 182 -24.81 24.05 24.98
C GLN A 182 -24.96 22.94 23.93
N LYS A 183 -23.86 22.42 23.39
CA LYS A 183 -23.88 21.29 22.46
C LYS A 183 -24.46 20.04 23.11
N GLU A 184 -24.06 19.72 24.34
CA GLU A 184 -24.60 18.57 25.07
C GLU A 184 -26.09 18.74 25.39
N ALA A 185 -26.50 19.94 25.80
CA ALA A 185 -27.91 20.26 26.03
C ALA A 185 -28.75 20.15 24.74
N ALA A 186 -28.23 20.66 23.62
CA ALA A 186 -28.88 20.56 22.31
C ALA A 186 -29.01 19.11 21.84
N LEU A 187 -28.01 18.25 22.08
CA LEU A 187 -28.09 16.82 21.79
C LEU A 187 -29.18 16.12 22.62
N LYS A 188 -29.24 16.39 23.92
CA LYS A 188 -30.30 15.85 24.80
C LYS A 188 -31.69 16.31 24.36
N GLN A 189 -31.82 17.57 23.94
CA GLN A 189 -33.07 18.09 23.42
C GLN A 189 -33.46 17.43 22.10
N ALA A 190 -32.51 17.24 21.17
CA ALA A 190 -32.73 16.54 19.91
C ALA A 190 -33.17 15.08 20.14
N GLU A 191 -32.53 14.37 21.07
CA GLU A 191 -32.95 13.00 21.45
C GLU A 191 -34.36 12.96 22.04
N SER A 192 -34.71 13.91 22.92
CA SER A 192 -36.05 14.00 23.50
C SER A 192 -37.11 14.25 22.43
N VAL A 193 -36.86 15.17 21.49
CA VAL A 193 -37.77 15.45 20.38
C VAL A 193 -37.94 14.22 19.49
N ASN A 194 -36.86 13.49 19.22
CA ASN A 194 -36.92 12.30 18.39
C ASN A 194 -37.78 11.20 19.04
N ARG A 195 -37.70 11.04 20.38
CA ARG A 195 -38.56 10.10 21.12
C ARG A 195 -40.03 10.47 21.06
N GLU A 196 -40.37 11.75 21.18
CA GLU A 196 -41.75 12.22 21.04
C GLU A 196 -42.25 12.06 19.60
N TYR A 197 -41.39 12.27 18.60
CA TYR A 197 -41.70 11.99 17.21
C TYR A 197 -42.03 10.50 16.97
N ASP A 198 -41.18 9.59 17.47
CA ASP A 198 -41.42 8.14 17.39
C ASP A 198 -42.72 7.72 18.09
N ARG A 199 -43.04 8.35 19.22
CA ARG A 199 -44.30 8.12 19.94
C ARG A 199 -45.50 8.58 19.13
N LEU A 200 -45.45 9.79 18.57
CA LEU A 200 -46.52 10.35 17.76
C LEU A 200 -46.75 9.50 16.50
N MET A 201 -45.67 9.02 15.85
CA MET A 201 -45.76 8.11 14.71
C MET A 201 -46.45 6.79 15.07
N LYS A 202 -46.19 6.23 16.26
CA LYS A 202 -46.90 5.05 16.75
C LYS A 202 -48.37 5.35 17.03
N GLU A 203 -48.67 6.48 17.67
CA GLU A 203 -50.05 6.88 17.93
C GLU A 203 -50.83 7.08 16.62
N LEU A 204 -50.26 7.77 15.63
CA LEU A 204 -50.84 7.91 14.28
C LEU A 204 -51.06 6.56 13.60
N ALA A 205 -50.09 5.65 13.64
CA ALA A 205 -50.24 4.30 13.08
C ALA A 205 -51.38 3.51 13.76
N THR A 206 -51.52 3.63 15.09
CA THR A 206 -52.63 2.98 15.81
C THR A 206 -53.99 3.60 15.51
N LEU A 207 -54.04 4.92 15.29
CA LEU A 207 -55.26 5.62 14.91
C LEU A 207 -55.69 5.27 13.48
N GLN A 208 -54.76 5.23 12.53
CA GLN A 208 -55.01 4.77 11.16
C GLN A 208 -55.51 3.32 11.14
N ALA A 209 -54.89 2.41 11.87
CA ALA A 209 -55.35 1.02 11.96
C ALA A 209 -56.76 0.91 12.58
N LYS A 210 -57.10 1.76 13.55
CA LYS A 210 -58.46 1.84 14.12
C LYS A 210 -59.46 2.40 13.12
N GLU A 211 -59.09 3.43 12.35
CA GLU A 211 -59.93 4.02 11.32
C GLU A 211 -60.21 3.03 10.18
N GLU A 212 -59.20 2.28 9.73
CA GLU A 212 -59.35 1.19 8.76
C GLU A 212 -60.26 0.07 9.28
N ALA A 213 -60.09 -0.35 10.54
CA ALA A 213 -60.95 -1.37 11.16
C ALA A 213 -62.43 -0.91 11.30
N VAL A 214 -62.66 0.37 11.57
CA VAL A 214 -64.01 0.95 11.64
C VAL A 214 -64.62 1.09 10.23
N SER A 215 -63.81 1.46 9.23
CA SER A 215 -64.25 1.52 7.82
C SER A 215 -64.60 0.14 7.25
N GLU A 216 -63.94 -0.94 7.68
CA GLU A 216 -64.30 -2.31 7.28
C GLU A 216 -65.52 -2.85 8.04
N GLY A 217 -65.72 -2.45 9.30
CA GLY A 217 -66.91 -2.80 10.09
C GLY A 217 -68.19 -2.17 9.54
N GLY A 218 -68.15 -0.93 9.06
CA GLY A 218 -69.31 -0.24 8.48
C GLY A 218 -69.79 -0.77 7.13
N LYS A 219 -69.02 -1.64 6.46
CA LYS A 219 -69.39 -2.26 5.18
C LYS A 219 -70.15 -3.59 5.32
N LYS A 220 -70.27 -4.14 6.53
CA LYS A 220 -70.95 -5.43 6.79
C LYS A 220 -72.40 -5.32 7.27
N ASP A 221 -72.87 -4.13 7.64
CA ASP A 221 -74.23 -3.90 8.17
C ASP A 221 -75.15 -3.14 7.19
N LYS A 222 -75.03 -3.35 5.88
CA LYS A 222 -76.01 -2.84 4.89
C LYS A 222 -76.38 -3.86 3.84
#